data_AF-K9PNK7-F1
#
_entry.id   AF-K9PNK7-F1
#
_cell.length_a   1.000
_cell.length_b   1.000
_cell.length_c   1.000
_cell.angle_alpha   90.00
_cell.angle_beta   90.00
_cell.angle_gamma   90.00
#
_symmetry.space_group_name_H-M   'P 1'
#
loop_
_entity.id
_entity.type
_entity.pdbx_description
1 polymer ?
#
loop_
_entity_poly.entity_id
_entity_poly.type
_entity_poly.pdbx_seq_one_letter_code
_entity_poly.pdbx_strand_id
1 'polypeptide(L)'
;MFLTDVASKLRDLNLVTEVTYQEIARLIEQGAIQSRSALLRQLEQDTVKRLLTSLGIGTGAAVNFGIADLTNEMRSELLKLVHQLRESDVVSQGVYEKLRGDIASGGIRLDVQLFQNAAWQMEIEQQLQPEVQEPYLKSLRTAGVLSKKGYTRLLQDLKGGKIQDDIKFLKYIDRALLFNLHDYSLDPYGYFPKIHTTIAQMLTKTGVANFTFENFALELVKSLDYNGDESYQAIASVNINGKLYQQSSFYAPAIDNQDFVGRIESEEFLHLFNKILRDQGSDYRLYDIKAESDYLGIPGLDHSRFGVIALTENQAKAYFQQEDFRQEARLTTDYIEEILSLWKKIELFNHLTEDQITTSQQKIRQSYITHPHDLLQAFDNLVVTVEWESGNVDNPYQELTYELVAASRGAFVPTDISNEFDGKNQTAAQSFTLNDKRYSRKFEYNNDFLDPKFFSFIQQVVEQTVSNGRFYPLYEDSEDIVGYIFLTNEQQHVLQSQGVITILK
;
A
#
# COMPACT_ATOMS: atom_id res chain seq x y z
N MET A 1 23.06 -3.66 31.65
CA MET A 1 22.57 -2.49 32.40
C MET A 1 21.07 -2.56 32.36
N PHE A 2 20.40 -2.48 33.51
CA PHE A 2 18.95 -2.58 33.57
C PHE A 2 18.33 -1.24 33.15
N LEU A 3 17.10 -1.25 32.62
CA LEU A 3 16.41 -0.01 32.22
C LEU A 3 16.16 0.91 33.42
N THR A 4 16.00 0.36 34.61
CA THR A 4 15.91 1.11 35.87
C THR A 4 17.19 1.92 36.17
N ASP A 5 18.37 1.37 35.87
CA ASP A 5 19.65 2.08 36.02
C ASP A 5 19.71 3.27 35.06
N VAL A 6 19.29 3.05 33.80
CA VAL A 6 19.23 4.09 32.76
C VAL A 6 18.25 5.19 33.18
N ALA A 7 17.05 4.84 33.65
CA ALA A 7 16.05 5.78 34.14
C ALA A 7 16.55 6.62 35.33
N SER A 8 17.29 6.01 36.28
CA SER A 8 17.89 6.75 37.40
C SER A 8 18.93 7.76 36.89
N LYS A 9 19.75 7.39 35.91
CA LYS A 9 20.72 8.34 35.32
C LYS A 9 20.05 9.49 34.59
N LEU A 10 18.94 9.23 33.87
CA LEU A 10 18.15 10.29 33.22
C LEU A 10 17.66 11.32 34.26
N ARG A 11 17.20 10.86 35.42
CA ARG A 11 16.82 11.74 36.54
C ARG A 11 18.02 12.52 37.06
N ASP A 12 19.14 11.84 37.32
CA ASP A 12 20.33 12.47 37.90
C ASP A 12 20.95 13.54 36.96
N LEU A 13 20.78 13.38 35.64
CA LEU A 13 21.15 14.37 34.62
C LEU A 13 20.08 15.45 34.39
N ASN A 14 18.98 15.45 35.15
CA ASN A 14 17.84 16.35 35.04
C ASN A 14 17.12 16.32 33.68
N LEU A 15 17.14 15.17 32.99
CA LEU A 15 16.37 14.97 31.76
C LEU A 15 14.90 14.66 32.04
N VAL A 16 14.61 14.12 33.22
CA VAL A 16 13.26 13.84 33.72
C VAL A 16 13.07 14.39 35.13
N THR A 17 11.84 14.76 35.47
CA THR A 17 11.50 15.14 36.85
C THR A 17 11.35 13.90 37.73
N GLU A 18 11.37 14.07 39.06
CA GLU A 18 11.14 12.96 39.99
C GLU A 18 9.78 12.27 39.75
N VAL A 19 8.73 13.04 39.45
CA VAL A 19 7.40 12.50 39.11
C VAL A 19 7.45 11.66 37.84
N THR A 20 8.17 12.14 36.82
CA THR A 20 8.33 11.43 35.55
C THR A 20 9.16 10.16 35.72
N TYR A 21 10.22 10.22 36.53
CA TYR A 21 11.04 9.06 36.88
C TYR A 21 10.23 7.97 37.59
N GLN A 22 9.40 8.33 38.56
CA GLN A 22 8.54 7.37 39.27
C GLN A 22 7.55 6.69 38.33
N GLU A 23 6.98 7.44 37.39
CA GLU A 23 6.09 6.88 36.37
C GLU A 23 6.83 5.93 35.42
N ILE A 24 8.00 6.33 34.92
CA ILE A 24 8.86 5.47 34.10
C ILE A 24 9.21 4.17 34.84
N ALA A 25 9.62 4.26 36.11
CA ALA A 25 9.97 3.10 36.92
C ALA A 25 8.77 2.15 37.06
N ARG A 26 7.58 2.68 37.34
CA ARG A 26 6.32 1.92 37.39
C ARG A 26 6.02 1.24 36.05
N LEU A 27 6.19 1.94 34.93
CA LEU A 27 5.97 1.38 33.58
C LEU A 27 6.98 0.30 33.22
N ILE A 28 8.24 0.42 33.66
CA ILE A 28 9.26 -0.64 33.50
C ILE A 28 8.86 -1.88 34.31
N GLU A 29 8.46 -1.71 35.58
CA GLU A 29 8.03 -2.82 36.45
C GLU A 29 6.81 -3.57 35.90
N GLN A 30 5.90 -2.85 35.25
CA GLN A 30 4.72 -3.42 34.59
C GLN A 30 5.02 -4.06 33.22
N GLY A 31 6.26 -3.94 32.73
CA GLY A 31 6.64 -4.40 31.40
C GLY A 31 6.06 -3.55 30.26
N ALA A 32 5.59 -2.33 30.53
CA ALA A 32 5.15 -1.39 29.49
C ALA A 32 6.35 -0.73 28.78
N ILE A 33 7.47 -0.54 29.50
CA ILE A 33 8.74 -0.09 28.91
C ILE A 33 9.75 -1.24 28.99
N GLN A 34 10.04 -1.85 27.84
CA GLN A 34 10.92 -3.02 27.73
C GLN A 34 12.22 -2.73 26.98
N SER A 35 12.40 -1.52 26.46
CA SER A 35 13.56 -1.14 25.65
C SER A 35 13.99 0.32 25.89
N ARG A 36 15.20 0.67 25.43
CA ARG A 36 15.68 2.05 25.44
C ARG A 36 14.90 2.92 24.46
N SER A 37 14.50 2.40 23.31
CA SER A 37 13.61 3.11 22.37
C SER A 37 12.26 3.45 23.00
N ALA A 38 11.62 2.52 23.73
CA ALA A 38 10.37 2.76 24.44
C ALA A 38 10.53 3.83 25.54
N LEU A 39 11.68 3.85 26.23
CA LEU A 39 12.00 4.89 27.20
C LEU A 39 12.14 6.27 26.54
N LEU A 40 12.77 6.34 25.36
CA LEU A 40 12.89 7.59 24.59
C LEU A 40 11.53 8.09 24.07
N ARG A 41 10.64 7.19 23.64
CA ARG A 41 9.24 7.56 23.29
C ARG A 41 8.48 8.15 24.50
N GLN A 42 8.76 7.67 25.71
CA GLN A 42 8.18 8.27 26.91
C GLN A 42 8.69 9.72 27.11
N LEU A 43 10.00 9.96 26.90
CA LEU A 43 10.57 11.32 26.97
C LEU A 43 9.99 12.26 25.91
N GLU A 44 9.76 11.75 24.71
CA GLU A 44 9.08 12.45 23.63
C GLU A 44 7.67 12.86 24.05
N GLN A 45 6.85 11.92 24.52
CA GLN A 45 5.47 12.18 24.98
C GLN A 45 5.42 13.22 26.10
N ASP A 46 6.32 13.13 27.08
CA ASP A 46 6.40 14.09 28.17
C ASP A 46 6.81 15.49 27.67
N THR A 47 7.67 15.55 26.65
CA THR A 47 8.08 16.80 26.01
C THR A 47 6.93 17.42 25.22
N VAL A 48 6.19 16.63 24.44
CA VAL A 48 4.96 17.10 23.76
C VAL A 48 3.95 17.62 24.76
N LYS A 49 3.72 16.91 25.87
CA LYS A 49 2.78 17.33 26.91
C LYS A 49 3.17 18.67 27.55
N ARG A 50 4.44 18.86 27.87
CA ARG A 50 4.96 20.15 28.39
C ARG A 50 4.76 21.28 27.38
N LEU A 51 5.05 21.01 26.11
CA LEU A 51 4.91 21.98 25.04
C LEU A 51 3.45 22.41 24.85
N LEU A 52 2.53 21.45 24.74
CA LEU A 52 1.08 21.73 24.64
C LEU A 52 0.56 22.52 25.84
N THR A 53 0.98 22.14 27.06
CA THR A 53 0.62 22.85 28.29
C THR A 53 1.11 24.30 28.28
N SER A 54 2.34 24.53 27.81
CA SER A 54 2.92 25.89 27.71
C SER A 54 2.20 26.78 26.70
N LEU A 55 1.60 26.18 25.67
CA LEU A 55 0.82 26.87 24.65
C LEU A 55 -0.65 27.07 25.05
N GLY A 56 -1.07 26.54 26.21
CA GLY A 56 -2.48 26.56 26.64
C GLY A 56 -3.40 25.70 25.77
N ILE A 57 -2.82 24.77 25.00
CA ILE A 57 -3.56 23.87 24.10
C ILE A 57 -3.90 22.60 24.87
N GLY A 58 -5.18 22.21 24.91
CA GLY A 58 -5.62 20.96 25.52
C GLY A 58 -5.02 19.74 24.82
N THR A 59 -4.86 18.63 25.56
CA THR A 59 -4.40 17.35 24.99
C THR A 59 -5.38 16.89 23.91
N GLY A 60 -4.96 16.88 22.64
CA GLY A 60 -5.76 16.37 21.51
C GLY A 60 -5.79 17.23 20.24
N ALA A 61 -5.22 18.45 20.24
CA ALA A 61 -5.12 19.26 19.03
C ALA A 61 -3.86 18.90 18.22
N ALA A 62 -4.01 18.75 16.90
CA ALA A 62 -2.89 18.66 15.97
C ALA A 62 -2.20 20.04 15.89
N VAL A 63 -1.00 20.15 16.45
CA VAL A 63 -0.21 21.38 16.41
C VAL A 63 0.82 21.27 15.30
N ASN A 64 0.64 22.05 14.24
CA ASN A 64 1.68 22.23 13.23
C ASN A 64 2.70 23.24 13.76
N PHE A 65 3.85 22.75 14.21
CA PHE A 65 4.93 23.61 14.70
C PHE A 65 5.58 24.31 13.50
N GLY A 66 5.27 25.59 13.30
CA GLY A 66 6.03 26.43 12.38
C GLY A 66 7.49 26.49 12.85
N ILE A 67 8.38 25.77 12.17
CA ILE A 67 9.77 25.61 12.63
C ILE A 67 10.58 26.82 12.20
N ALA A 68 10.90 27.71 13.15
CA ALA A 68 11.89 28.76 12.93
C ALA A 68 13.26 28.17 12.59
N ASP A 69 14.11 28.93 11.90
CA ASP A 69 15.48 28.51 11.63
C ASP A 69 16.25 28.22 12.92
N LEU A 70 17.05 27.15 12.90
CA LEU A 70 17.82 26.69 14.06
C LEU A 70 18.90 27.73 14.42
N THR A 71 18.71 28.43 15.54
CA THR A 71 19.72 29.37 16.07
C THR A 71 20.93 28.64 16.65
N ASN A 72 22.04 29.36 16.86
CA ASN A 72 23.24 28.78 17.49
C ASN A 72 22.98 28.35 18.93
N GLU A 73 22.16 29.10 19.66
CA GLU A 73 21.75 28.80 21.03
C GLU A 73 20.92 27.52 21.08
N MET A 74 19.90 27.40 20.22
CA MET A 74 19.09 26.18 20.11
C MET A 74 19.95 24.96 19.76
N ARG A 75 20.88 25.13 18.80
CA ARG A 75 21.83 24.08 18.42
C ARG A 75 22.71 23.65 19.60
N SER A 76 23.20 24.60 20.40
CA SER A 76 24.01 24.31 21.57
C SER A 76 23.24 23.52 22.63
N GLU A 77 21.98 23.90 22.89
CA GLU A 77 21.12 23.17 23.83
C GLU A 77 20.80 21.75 23.34
N LEU A 78 20.49 21.57 22.05
CA LEU A 78 20.28 20.23 21.47
C LEU A 78 21.52 19.34 21.57
N LEU A 79 22.72 19.89 21.31
CA LEU A 79 23.97 19.15 21.42
C LEU A 79 24.26 18.75 22.88
N LYS A 80 23.94 19.61 23.85
CA LYS A 80 24.02 19.30 25.27
C LYS A 80 23.04 18.19 25.65
N LEU A 81 21.80 18.28 25.17
CA LEU A 81 20.77 17.27 25.43
C LEU A 81 21.17 15.90 24.87
N VAL A 82 21.67 15.84 23.63
CA VAL A 82 22.25 14.62 23.02
C VAL A 82 23.40 14.05 23.84
N HIS A 83 24.27 14.90 24.40
CA HIS A 83 25.35 14.44 25.26
C HIS A 83 24.84 13.82 26.56
N GLN A 84 23.86 14.43 27.21
CA GLN A 84 23.23 13.88 28.42
C GLN A 84 22.51 12.55 28.13
N LEU A 85 21.84 12.42 26.98
CA LEU A 85 21.28 11.15 26.55
C LEU A 85 22.37 10.07 26.44
N ARG A 86 23.55 10.41 25.90
CA ARG A 86 24.67 9.48 25.81
C ARG A 86 25.23 9.11 27.19
N GLU A 87 25.39 10.06 28.10
CA GLU A 87 25.89 9.85 29.47
C GLU A 87 24.95 8.98 30.32
N SER A 88 23.64 9.07 30.08
CA SER A 88 22.65 8.19 30.72
C SER A 88 22.66 6.74 30.21
N ASP A 89 23.39 6.45 29.14
CA ASP A 89 23.35 5.20 28.37
C ASP A 89 21.97 4.88 27.77
N VAL A 90 21.05 5.85 27.66
CA VAL A 90 19.77 5.64 26.95
C VAL A 90 19.99 5.56 25.44
N VAL A 91 20.96 6.29 24.89
CA VAL A 91 21.42 6.14 23.50
C VAL A 91 22.78 5.47 23.42
N SER A 92 22.99 4.68 22.37
CA SER A 92 24.29 4.09 22.05
C SER A 92 25.28 5.16 21.54
N GLN A 93 26.54 4.77 21.37
CA GLN A 93 27.53 5.64 20.73
C GLN A 93 27.19 5.93 19.26
N GLY A 94 26.73 4.92 18.52
CA GLY A 94 26.38 5.07 17.11
C GLY A 94 25.19 6.02 16.92
N VAL A 95 24.15 5.86 17.74
CA VAL A 95 22.99 6.76 17.75
C VAL A 95 23.40 8.18 18.16
N TYR A 96 24.25 8.34 19.18
CA TYR A 96 24.79 9.65 19.57
C TYR A 96 25.50 10.38 18.41
N GLU A 97 26.36 9.69 17.67
CA GLU A 97 27.08 10.27 16.54
C GLU A 97 26.14 10.68 15.40
N LYS A 98 25.13 9.86 15.10
CA LYS A 98 24.12 10.17 14.09
C LYS A 98 23.31 11.41 14.47
N LEU A 99 22.75 11.46 15.68
CA LEU A 99 21.97 12.60 16.16
C LEU A 99 22.78 13.91 16.15
N ARG A 100 24.07 13.86 16.45
CA ARG A 100 24.96 15.03 16.33
C ARG A 100 25.11 15.50 14.90
N GLY A 101 25.23 14.57 13.94
CA GLY A 101 25.24 14.88 12.52
C GLY A 101 23.95 15.56 12.07
N ASP A 102 22.80 15.04 12.51
CA ASP A 102 21.48 15.54 12.15
C ASP A 102 21.18 16.92 12.77
N ILE A 103 21.67 17.19 13.98
CA ILE A 103 21.64 18.54 14.56
C ILE A 103 22.54 19.50 13.77
N ALA A 104 23.73 19.04 13.37
CA ALA A 104 24.69 19.88 12.65
C ALA A 104 24.19 20.29 11.25
N SER A 105 23.50 19.38 10.56
CA SER A 105 22.87 19.62 9.24
C SER A 105 21.54 20.39 9.34
N GLY A 106 20.98 20.55 10.56
CA GLY A 106 19.72 21.23 10.79
C GLY A 106 18.47 20.36 10.54
N GLY A 107 18.65 19.04 10.46
CA GLY A 107 17.55 18.06 10.41
C GLY A 107 16.80 17.93 11.73
N ILE A 108 17.49 18.15 12.86
CA ILE A 108 16.87 18.22 14.20
C ILE A 108 16.92 19.67 14.70
N ARG A 109 15.73 20.22 14.97
CA ARG A 109 15.56 21.63 15.36
C ARG A 109 14.90 21.84 16.72
N LEU A 110 14.24 20.81 17.25
CA LEU A 110 13.50 20.83 18.50
C LEU A 110 13.80 19.61 19.36
N ASP A 111 13.66 19.74 20.68
CA ASP A 111 13.87 18.65 21.64
C ASP A 111 12.93 17.46 21.37
N VAL A 112 11.69 17.72 20.96
CA VAL A 112 10.74 16.67 20.58
C VAL A 112 11.26 15.85 19.39
N GLN A 113 11.75 16.52 18.34
CA GLN A 113 12.36 15.84 17.19
C GLN A 113 13.58 15.04 17.61
N LEU A 114 14.39 15.57 18.54
CA LEU A 114 15.54 14.85 19.06
C LEU A 114 15.14 13.55 19.76
N PHE A 115 14.17 13.58 20.69
CA PHE A 115 13.74 12.36 21.38
C PHE A 115 13.10 11.35 20.43
N GLN A 116 12.31 11.84 19.47
CA GLN A 116 11.68 11.02 18.44
C GLN A 116 12.73 10.32 17.54
N ASN A 117 13.68 11.08 17.00
CA ASN A 117 14.79 10.53 16.21
C ASN A 117 15.63 9.56 17.06
N ALA A 118 15.94 9.91 18.32
CA ALA A 118 16.69 9.03 19.21
C ALA A 118 15.96 7.71 19.45
N ALA A 119 14.64 7.75 19.68
CA ALA A 119 13.81 6.57 19.89
C ALA A 119 13.85 5.64 18.68
N TRP A 120 13.63 6.20 17.50
CA TRP A 120 13.65 5.47 16.23
C TRP A 120 15.01 4.86 15.92
N GLN A 121 16.10 5.64 16.02
CA GLN A 121 17.45 5.13 15.76
C GLN A 121 17.86 4.04 16.75
N MET A 122 17.46 4.18 18.02
CA MET A 122 17.67 3.12 19.01
C MET A 122 16.83 1.87 18.71
N GLU A 123 15.60 2.04 18.22
CA GLU A 123 14.74 0.92 17.83
C GLU A 123 15.37 0.13 16.67
N ILE A 124 15.83 0.81 15.63
CA ILE A 124 16.57 0.18 14.52
C ILE A 124 17.79 -0.57 15.04
N GLU A 125 18.63 0.06 15.87
CA GLU A 125 19.82 -0.59 16.42
C GLU A 125 19.48 -1.84 17.24
N GLN A 126 18.42 -1.76 18.06
CA GLN A 126 17.96 -2.86 18.90
C GLN A 126 17.34 -4.00 18.07
N GLN A 127 16.55 -3.68 17.04
CA GLN A 127 15.97 -4.64 16.13
C GLN A 127 17.05 -5.35 15.30
N LEU A 128 18.09 -4.63 14.86
CA LEU A 128 19.20 -5.18 14.07
C LEU A 128 20.25 -5.94 14.92
N GLN A 129 20.02 -6.14 16.23
CA GLN A 129 20.93 -6.96 17.03
C GLN A 129 21.01 -8.39 16.49
N PRO A 130 22.21 -8.98 16.38
CA PRO A 130 22.38 -10.33 15.86
C PRO A 130 21.53 -11.37 16.58
N GLU A 131 21.39 -11.27 17.90
CA GLU A 131 20.63 -12.21 18.72
C GLU A 131 19.12 -12.13 18.44
N VAL A 132 18.62 -10.94 18.09
CA VAL A 132 17.22 -10.69 17.73
C VAL A 132 16.94 -11.19 16.31
N GLN A 133 17.85 -10.93 15.37
CA GLN A 133 17.67 -11.28 13.96
C GLN A 133 17.99 -12.75 13.64
N GLU A 134 18.88 -13.39 14.38
CA GLU A 134 19.35 -14.75 14.05
C GLU A 134 18.23 -15.80 13.89
N PRO A 135 17.18 -15.85 14.74
CA PRO A 135 16.04 -16.74 14.53
C PRO A 135 15.32 -16.50 13.19
N TYR A 136 15.07 -15.24 12.83
CA TYR A 136 14.46 -14.87 11.55
C TYR A 136 15.39 -15.21 10.38
N LEU A 137 16.67 -14.87 10.43
CA LEU A 137 17.63 -15.21 9.38
C LEU A 137 17.77 -16.74 9.19
N LYS A 138 17.61 -17.53 10.27
CA LYS A 138 17.54 -19.00 10.19
C LYS A 138 16.26 -19.48 9.50
N SER A 139 15.11 -18.86 9.76
CA SER A 139 13.87 -19.21 9.06
C SER A 139 13.98 -18.91 7.55
N LEU A 140 14.51 -17.74 7.19
CA LEU A 140 14.77 -17.36 5.79
C LEU A 140 15.70 -18.35 5.08
N ARG A 141 16.77 -18.77 5.75
CA ARG A 141 17.68 -19.80 5.21
C ARG A 141 16.98 -21.14 5.04
N THR A 142 16.14 -21.53 6.00
CA THR A 142 15.42 -22.81 5.98
C THR A 142 14.38 -22.84 4.85
N ALA A 143 13.70 -21.72 4.60
CA ALA A 143 12.79 -21.54 3.47
C ALA A 143 13.51 -21.40 2.11
N GLY A 144 14.85 -21.30 2.11
CA GLY A 144 15.65 -21.15 0.90
C GLY A 144 15.65 -19.74 0.30
N VAL A 145 15.20 -18.73 1.05
CA VAL A 145 15.35 -17.31 0.68
C VAL A 145 16.82 -16.91 0.74
N LEU A 146 17.50 -17.26 1.83
CA LEU A 146 18.94 -17.05 1.98
C LEU A 146 19.72 -18.32 1.62
N SER A 147 20.69 -18.19 0.72
CA SER A 147 21.70 -19.24 0.53
C SER A 147 22.56 -19.37 1.78
N LYS A 148 23.23 -20.53 1.96
CA LYS A 148 24.15 -20.73 3.09
C LYS A 148 25.23 -19.64 3.15
N LYS A 149 25.75 -19.24 1.99
CA LYS A 149 26.74 -18.16 1.86
C LYS A 149 26.14 -16.81 2.21
N GLY A 150 24.95 -16.50 1.70
CA GLY A 150 24.20 -15.27 2.01
C GLY A 150 23.97 -15.13 3.52
N TYR A 151 23.43 -16.17 4.15
CA TYR A 151 23.20 -16.22 5.60
C TYR A 151 24.46 -15.96 6.42
N THR A 152 25.56 -16.66 6.14
CA THR A 152 26.82 -16.49 6.89
C THR A 152 27.38 -15.08 6.73
N ARG A 153 27.37 -14.52 5.51
CA ARG A 153 27.87 -13.16 5.25
C ARG A 153 27.00 -12.10 5.91
N LEU A 154 25.67 -12.24 5.82
CA LEU A 154 24.72 -11.32 6.46
C LEU A 154 24.92 -11.29 7.98
N LEU A 155 24.99 -12.46 8.62
CA LEU A 155 25.20 -12.53 10.07
C LEU A 155 26.55 -11.94 10.50
N GLN A 156 27.60 -12.13 9.68
CA GLN A 156 28.91 -11.53 9.94
C GLN A 156 28.87 -10.00 9.82
N ASP A 157 28.24 -9.46 8.77
CA ASP A 157 28.14 -8.03 8.54
C ASP A 157 27.18 -7.35 9.55
N LEU A 158 26.16 -8.07 10.02
CA LEU A 158 25.29 -7.64 11.13
C LEU A 158 26.08 -7.54 12.44
N LYS A 159 26.85 -8.59 12.81
CA LYS A 159 27.74 -8.58 13.98
C LYS A 159 28.82 -7.50 13.90
N GLY A 160 29.24 -7.14 12.68
CA GLY A 160 30.18 -6.07 12.42
C GLY A 160 29.58 -4.67 12.37
N GLY A 161 28.27 -4.51 12.60
CA GLY A 161 27.58 -3.21 12.55
C GLY A 161 27.55 -2.56 11.17
N LYS A 162 27.68 -3.34 10.08
CA LYS A 162 27.68 -2.82 8.71
C LYS A 162 26.29 -2.69 8.10
N ILE A 163 25.28 -3.28 8.74
CA ILE A 163 23.89 -3.19 8.34
C ILE A 163 23.21 -2.15 9.21
N GLN A 164 22.60 -1.16 8.56
CA GLN A 164 22.00 0.01 9.23
C GLN A 164 20.49 0.13 8.97
N ASP A 165 19.97 -0.70 8.07
CA ASP A 165 18.55 -0.84 7.74
C ASP A 165 18.33 -2.29 7.29
N ASP A 166 17.10 -2.77 7.41
CA ASP A 166 16.69 -4.12 7.05
C ASP A 166 16.66 -4.35 5.53
N ILE A 167 16.31 -3.35 4.73
CA ILE A 167 16.33 -3.43 3.26
C ILE A 167 17.71 -3.78 2.70
N LYS A 168 18.81 -3.44 3.41
CA LYS A 168 20.17 -3.89 3.05
C LYS A 168 20.34 -5.41 3.12
N PHE A 169 19.44 -6.18 3.75
CA PHE A 169 19.45 -7.65 3.74
C PHE A 169 19.34 -8.20 2.30
N LEU A 170 18.67 -7.46 1.39
CA LEU A 170 18.54 -7.84 0.00
C LEU A 170 19.89 -8.04 -0.71
N LYS A 171 20.95 -7.35 -0.27
CA LYS A 171 22.32 -7.51 -0.81
C LYS A 171 22.94 -8.90 -0.56
N TYR A 172 22.27 -9.74 0.22
CA TYR A 172 22.71 -11.09 0.60
C TYR A 172 21.78 -12.18 0.06
N ILE A 173 20.72 -11.79 -0.65
CA ILE A 173 19.75 -12.69 -1.27
C ILE A 173 20.03 -12.71 -2.77
N ASP A 174 20.29 -13.90 -3.31
CA ASP A 174 20.73 -14.03 -4.71
C ASP A 174 19.66 -13.57 -5.72
N ARG A 175 18.38 -13.61 -5.32
CA ARG A 175 17.19 -13.26 -6.12
C ARG A 175 16.60 -11.90 -5.73
N ALA A 176 17.43 -11.01 -5.22
CA ALA A 176 17.00 -9.68 -4.83
C ALA A 176 17.86 -8.57 -5.45
N LEU A 177 17.26 -7.41 -5.59
CA LEU A 177 17.88 -6.18 -6.04
C LEU A 177 17.50 -5.04 -5.09
N LEU A 178 18.40 -4.09 -4.93
CA LEU A 178 18.15 -2.84 -4.23
C LEU A 178 18.45 -1.70 -5.19
N PHE A 179 17.46 -0.87 -5.45
CA PHE A 179 17.57 0.31 -6.29
C PHE A 179 17.70 1.56 -5.43
N ASN A 180 18.56 2.47 -5.85
CA ASN A 180 18.67 3.82 -5.31
C ASN A 180 18.44 4.80 -6.46
N LEU A 181 17.35 5.54 -6.43
CA LEU A 181 16.93 6.46 -7.47
C LEU A 181 17.84 7.68 -7.62
N HIS A 182 18.68 7.97 -6.62
CA HIS A 182 19.78 8.94 -6.75
C HIS A 182 20.81 8.52 -7.80
N ASP A 183 20.95 7.23 -8.08
CA ASP A 183 21.92 6.71 -9.06
C ASP A 183 21.40 6.86 -10.52
N TYR A 184 20.17 7.35 -10.70
CA TYR A 184 19.48 7.43 -11.99
C TYR A 184 19.17 8.89 -12.36
N SER A 185 19.32 9.22 -13.64
CA SER A 185 18.88 10.52 -14.19
C SER A 185 17.39 10.74 -14.00
N LEU A 186 16.94 12.00 -13.95
CA LEU A 186 15.52 12.35 -13.90
C LEU A 186 14.73 11.93 -15.16
N ASP A 187 15.41 11.71 -16.29
CA ASP A 187 14.77 11.28 -17.53
C ASP A 187 14.19 9.84 -17.44
N PRO A 188 12.86 9.65 -17.49
CA PRO A 188 12.21 8.33 -17.38
C PRO A 188 12.61 7.39 -18.51
N TYR A 189 12.85 7.91 -19.72
CA TYR A 189 13.32 7.09 -20.85
C TYR A 189 14.74 6.56 -20.61
N GLY A 190 15.50 7.19 -19.71
CA GLY A 190 16.83 6.75 -19.32
C GLY A 190 16.83 5.68 -18.22
N TYR A 191 15.94 5.76 -17.22
CA TYR A 191 15.98 4.86 -16.06
C TYR A 191 14.99 3.70 -16.11
N PHE A 192 13.79 3.86 -16.68
CA PHE A 192 12.83 2.75 -16.80
C PHE A 192 13.44 1.53 -17.51
N PRO A 193 14.05 1.67 -18.71
CA PRO A 193 14.65 0.53 -19.40
C PRO A 193 15.77 -0.14 -18.57
N LYS A 194 16.57 0.65 -17.84
CA LYS A 194 17.68 0.13 -17.02
C LYS A 194 17.19 -0.70 -15.85
N ILE A 195 16.19 -0.20 -15.11
CA ILE A 195 15.60 -0.92 -13.98
C ILE A 195 14.98 -2.23 -14.46
N HIS A 196 14.14 -2.17 -15.51
CA HIS A 196 13.50 -3.35 -16.09
C HIS A 196 14.51 -4.38 -16.60
N THR A 197 15.53 -3.94 -17.33
CA THR A 197 16.59 -4.84 -17.82
C THR A 197 17.36 -5.48 -16.67
N THR A 198 17.61 -4.74 -15.59
CA THR A 198 18.33 -5.27 -14.41
C THR A 198 17.53 -6.37 -13.72
N ILE A 199 16.21 -6.20 -13.58
CA ILE A 199 15.33 -7.23 -13.03
C ILE A 199 15.26 -8.45 -13.95
N ALA A 200 15.08 -8.25 -15.25
CA ALA A 200 15.09 -9.33 -16.24
C ALA A 200 16.38 -10.15 -16.17
N GLN A 201 17.54 -9.48 -16.05
CA GLN A 201 18.83 -10.13 -15.90
C GLN A 201 18.94 -10.91 -14.57
N MET A 202 18.41 -10.36 -13.47
CA MET A 202 18.37 -11.07 -12.19
C MET A 202 17.53 -12.35 -12.29
N LEU A 203 16.34 -12.27 -12.87
CA LEU A 203 15.43 -13.42 -13.02
C LEU A 203 16.03 -14.53 -13.88
N THR A 204 16.65 -14.16 -15.01
CA THR A 204 17.29 -15.13 -15.92
C THR A 204 18.56 -15.74 -15.33
N LYS A 205 19.44 -14.92 -14.74
CA LYS A 205 20.69 -15.39 -14.11
C LYS A 205 20.47 -16.30 -12.92
N THR A 206 19.38 -16.10 -12.18
CA THR A 206 19.04 -16.90 -10.99
C THR A 206 18.16 -18.11 -11.31
N GLY A 207 17.83 -18.33 -12.58
CA GLY A 207 17.00 -19.43 -13.04
C GLY A 207 15.53 -19.33 -12.61
N VAL A 208 15.07 -18.14 -12.21
CA VAL A 208 13.66 -17.88 -11.88
C VAL A 208 12.80 -17.85 -13.14
N ALA A 209 13.37 -17.40 -14.25
CA ALA A 209 12.71 -17.34 -15.55
C ALA A 209 13.67 -17.71 -16.68
N ASN A 210 13.11 -18.19 -17.79
CA ASN A 210 13.86 -18.48 -19.01
C ASN A 210 13.24 -17.74 -20.19
N PHE A 211 13.64 -16.46 -20.33
CA PHE A 211 13.20 -15.61 -21.42
C PHE A 211 14.31 -14.71 -21.93
N THR A 212 14.11 -14.19 -23.14
CA THR A 212 14.91 -13.10 -23.69
C THR A 212 14.12 -11.80 -23.56
N PHE A 213 14.71 -10.78 -22.93
CA PHE A 213 14.08 -9.49 -22.68
C PHE A 213 14.45 -8.50 -23.77
N GLU A 214 13.57 -8.29 -24.74
CA GLU A 214 13.84 -7.53 -25.95
C GLU A 214 12.78 -6.47 -26.24
N ASN A 215 13.19 -5.44 -27.00
CA ASN A 215 12.29 -4.40 -27.51
C ASN A 215 11.49 -3.70 -26.40
N PHE A 216 12.16 -3.36 -25.29
CA PHE A 216 11.55 -2.53 -24.26
C PHE A 216 11.18 -1.17 -24.84
N ALA A 217 9.93 -0.76 -24.63
CA ALA A 217 9.42 0.55 -24.98
C ALA A 217 8.70 1.15 -23.78
N LEU A 218 8.79 2.48 -23.65
CA LEU A 218 8.05 3.27 -22.68
C LEU A 218 7.21 4.29 -23.43
N GLU A 219 5.94 4.37 -23.10
CA GLU A 219 5.03 5.44 -23.53
C GLU A 219 4.50 6.16 -22.29
N LEU A 220 4.50 7.49 -22.31
CA LEU A 220 3.91 8.30 -21.24
C LEU A 220 2.62 8.92 -21.76
N VAL A 221 1.48 8.49 -21.23
CA VAL A 221 0.15 8.99 -21.58
C VAL A 221 -0.33 9.90 -20.45
N LYS A 222 -0.70 11.14 -20.75
CA LYS A 222 -1.15 12.08 -19.71
C LYS A 222 -2.38 11.52 -18.98
N SER A 223 -2.33 11.49 -17.65
CA SER A 223 -3.47 11.08 -16.83
C SER A 223 -4.50 12.21 -16.74
N LEU A 224 -5.79 11.87 -16.81
CA LEU A 224 -6.90 12.80 -16.61
C LEU A 224 -7.44 12.75 -15.17
N ASP A 225 -7.00 11.79 -14.37
CA ASP A 225 -7.61 11.46 -13.08
C ASP A 225 -7.13 12.38 -11.95
N TYR A 226 -5.98 13.05 -12.11
CA TYR A 226 -5.41 13.96 -11.12
C TYR A 226 -5.48 15.42 -11.59
N ASN A 227 -6.46 16.15 -11.05
CA ASN A 227 -6.64 17.58 -11.31
C ASN A 227 -5.54 18.41 -10.60
N GLY A 228 -4.44 18.72 -11.30
CA GLY A 228 -3.50 19.77 -10.87
C GLY A 228 -2.03 19.49 -11.15
N ASP A 229 -1.64 18.22 -11.15
CA ASP A 229 -0.23 17.80 -11.29
C ASP A 229 0.05 17.20 -12.68
N GLU A 230 1.28 17.38 -13.18
CA GLU A 230 1.75 16.74 -14.41
C GLU A 230 1.90 15.22 -14.20
N SER A 231 0.80 14.49 -14.05
CA SER A 231 0.81 13.03 -13.90
C SER A 231 0.57 12.31 -15.22
N TYR A 232 1.16 11.13 -15.35
CA TYR A 232 1.07 10.28 -16.53
C TYR A 232 0.83 8.83 -16.12
N GLN A 233 0.27 8.07 -17.06
CA GLN A 233 0.37 6.62 -17.10
C GLN A 233 1.64 6.25 -17.88
N ALA A 234 2.58 5.61 -17.20
CA ALA A 234 3.77 5.04 -17.80
C ALA A 234 3.47 3.62 -18.28
N ILE A 235 3.34 3.45 -19.60
CA ILE A 235 3.05 2.17 -20.25
C ILE A 235 4.37 1.53 -20.67
N ALA A 236 4.85 0.58 -19.88
CA ALA A 236 5.98 -0.26 -20.22
C ALA A 236 5.53 -1.41 -21.14
N SER A 237 6.24 -1.62 -22.24
CA SER A 237 5.98 -2.70 -23.20
C SER A 237 7.26 -3.49 -23.48
N VAL A 238 7.16 -4.81 -23.55
CA VAL A 238 8.30 -5.70 -23.85
C VAL A 238 7.86 -6.92 -24.64
N ASN A 239 8.72 -7.42 -25.53
CA ASN A 239 8.50 -8.69 -26.20
C ASN A 239 9.28 -9.80 -25.50
N ILE A 240 8.56 -10.85 -25.08
CA ILE A 240 9.10 -12.04 -24.45
C ILE A 240 8.71 -13.26 -25.26
N ASN A 241 9.69 -13.95 -25.84
CA ASN A 241 9.48 -15.18 -26.62
C ASN A 241 8.40 -15.02 -27.72
N GLY A 242 8.34 -13.85 -28.36
CA GLY A 242 7.37 -13.54 -29.42
C GLY A 242 5.99 -13.05 -28.96
N LYS A 243 5.76 -12.93 -27.65
CA LYS A 243 4.54 -12.36 -27.07
C LYS A 243 4.81 -10.97 -26.50
N LEU A 244 3.91 -10.03 -26.83
CA LEU A 244 3.95 -8.67 -26.29
C LEU A 244 3.32 -8.65 -24.91
N TYR A 245 4.06 -8.13 -23.93
CA TYR A 245 3.58 -7.83 -22.59
C TYR A 245 3.56 -6.32 -22.38
N GLN A 246 2.50 -5.84 -21.74
CA GLN A 246 2.34 -4.43 -21.40
C GLN A 246 1.94 -4.30 -19.93
N GLN A 247 2.30 -3.18 -19.33
CA GLN A 247 1.89 -2.79 -17.99
C GLN A 247 1.84 -1.27 -17.91
N SER A 248 0.77 -0.73 -17.31
CA SER A 248 0.63 0.69 -17.00
C SER A 248 0.84 0.92 -15.52
N SER A 249 1.62 1.94 -15.16
CA SER A 249 1.78 2.42 -13.79
C SER A 249 1.61 3.93 -13.71
N PHE A 250 1.25 4.42 -12.53
CA PHE A 250 1.33 5.84 -12.23
C PHE A 250 2.77 6.36 -12.38
N TYR A 251 2.90 7.56 -12.92
CA TYR A 251 4.16 8.30 -13.01
C TYR A 251 3.91 9.79 -12.77
N ALA A 252 4.67 10.35 -11.83
CA ALA A 252 4.82 11.79 -11.64
C ALA A 252 6.29 12.18 -11.87
N PRO A 253 6.57 13.18 -12.72
CA PRO A 253 7.90 13.67 -12.95
C PRO A 253 8.41 14.37 -11.68
N ALA A 254 9.59 13.96 -11.23
CA ALA A 254 10.27 14.68 -10.16
C ALA A 254 10.76 16.04 -10.64
N ILE A 255 10.54 17.06 -9.81
CA ILE A 255 11.00 18.43 -10.08
C ILE A 255 12.53 18.53 -9.92
N ASP A 256 13.10 17.75 -9.00
CA ASP A 256 14.53 17.69 -8.73
C ASP A 256 14.99 16.31 -8.23
N ASN A 257 16.26 16.20 -7.81
CA ASN A 257 16.84 14.96 -7.27
C ASN A 257 16.58 14.75 -5.76
N GLN A 258 15.59 15.43 -5.19
CA GLN A 258 15.16 15.30 -3.80
C GLN A 258 13.72 14.80 -3.71
N ASP A 259 12.91 15.03 -4.74
CA ASP A 259 11.59 14.42 -4.88
C ASP A 259 11.66 13.08 -5.63
N PHE A 260 11.14 12.04 -5.00
CA PHE A 260 11.08 10.69 -5.56
C PHE A 260 9.66 10.14 -5.63
N VAL A 261 8.68 10.86 -5.08
CA VAL A 261 7.29 10.40 -5.05
C VAL A 261 6.78 10.30 -6.48
N GLY A 262 6.24 9.14 -6.85
CA GLY A 262 5.70 8.90 -8.18
C GLY A 262 6.73 8.76 -9.31
N ARG A 263 8.05 8.85 -9.07
CA ARG A 263 9.05 8.56 -10.14
C ARG A 263 8.94 7.14 -10.66
N ILE A 264 8.62 6.21 -9.77
CA ILE A 264 8.31 4.82 -10.10
C ILE A 264 7.38 4.29 -9.01
N GLU A 265 6.21 3.81 -9.41
CA GLU A 265 5.34 3.09 -8.48
C GLU A 265 5.86 1.64 -8.37
N SER A 266 6.58 1.36 -7.28
CA SER A 266 7.38 0.15 -7.12
C SER A 266 6.53 -1.13 -7.05
N GLU A 267 5.27 -1.04 -6.64
CA GLU A 267 4.37 -2.19 -6.67
C GLU A 267 3.86 -2.46 -8.09
N GLU A 268 3.35 -1.41 -8.75
CA GLU A 268 2.73 -1.53 -10.06
C GLU A 268 3.71 -1.94 -11.15
N PHE A 269 4.96 -1.48 -11.14
CA PHE A 269 5.88 -1.85 -12.21
C PHE A 269 6.28 -3.35 -12.17
N LEU A 270 6.21 -4.00 -11.00
CA LEU A 270 6.49 -5.43 -10.85
C LEU A 270 5.43 -6.31 -11.51
N HIS A 271 4.23 -5.75 -11.72
CA HIS A 271 3.11 -6.42 -12.39
C HIS A 271 3.48 -6.93 -13.79
N LEU A 272 4.33 -6.21 -14.52
CA LEU A 272 4.81 -6.67 -15.84
C LEU A 272 5.52 -8.02 -15.73
N PHE A 273 6.46 -8.13 -14.79
CA PHE A 273 7.22 -9.36 -14.58
C PHE A 273 6.36 -10.47 -13.98
N ASN A 274 5.48 -10.15 -13.05
CA ASN A 274 4.57 -11.13 -12.45
C ASN A 274 3.60 -11.71 -13.47
N LYS A 275 3.14 -10.91 -14.45
CA LYS A 275 2.37 -11.39 -15.60
C LYS A 275 3.18 -12.35 -16.47
N ILE A 276 4.43 -12.00 -16.80
CA ILE A 276 5.34 -12.86 -17.58
C ILE A 276 5.60 -14.18 -16.84
N LEU A 277 5.92 -14.12 -15.55
CA LEU A 277 6.20 -15.29 -14.70
C LEU A 277 4.99 -16.21 -14.58
N ARG A 278 3.78 -15.64 -14.43
CA ARG A 278 2.52 -16.39 -14.40
C ARG A 278 2.26 -17.13 -15.71
N ASP A 279 2.40 -16.45 -16.84
CA ASP A 279 2.22 -17.05 -18.16
C ASP A 279 3.22 -18.18 -18.43
N GLN A 280 4.41 -18.12 -17.83
CA GLN A 280 5.43 -19.18 -17.91
C GLN A 280 5.23 -20.31 -16.89
N GLY A 281 4.21 -20.23 -16.04
CA GLY A 281 3.96 -21.20 -14.97
C GLY A 281 5.08 -21.21 -13.91
N SER A 282 5.78 -20.10 -13.70
CA SER A 282 6.79 -19.99 -12.64
C SER A 282 6.13 -19.97 -11.27
N ASP A 283 6.71 -20.66 -10.30
CA ASP A 283 6.28 -20.62 -8.89
C ASP A 283 6.69 -19.32 -8.17
N TYR A 284 7.50 -18.48 -8.82
CA TYR A 284 8.02 -17.24 -8.25
C TYR A 284 7.15 -16.05 -8.62
N ARG A 285 7.04 -15.09 -7.69
CA ARG A 285 6.63 -13.71 -7.98
C ARG A 285 7.64 -12.73 -7.40
N LEU A 286 7.66 -11.55 -8.01
CA LEU A 286 8.35 -10.37 -7.51
C LEU A 286 7.49 -9.67 -6.47
N TYR A 287 8.14 -9.24 -5.40
CA TYR A 287 7.58 -8.43 -4.33
C TYR A 287 8.41 -7.17 -4.16
N ASP A 288 7.74 -6.06 -3.86
CA ASP A 288 8.37 -4.80 -3.48
C ASP A 288 8.77 -4.84 -2.01
N ILE A 289 9.94 -4.27 -1.71
CA ILE A 289 10.44 -4.06 -0.35
C ILE A 289 10.70 -2.57 -0.21
N LYS A 290 9.81 -1.88 0.50
CA LYS A 290 9.91 -0.44 0.72
C LYS A 290 11.04 -0.14 1.69
N ALA A 291 11.82 0.90 1.39
CA ALA A 291 12.77 1.43 2.35
C ALA A 291 12.03 2.37 3.31
N GLU A 292 12.38 2.32 4.59
CA GLU A 292 11.88 3.27 5.58
C GLU A 292 12.79 4.51 5.61
N SER A 293 12.17 5.68 5.72
CA SER A 293 12.83 6.96 5.99
C SER A 293 12.46 7.47 7.38
N ASP A 294 13.33 8.32 7.90
CA ASP A 294 13.11 9.11 9.09
C ASP A 294 13.09 10.59 8.67
N TYR A 295 12.00 11.01 8.03
CA TYR A 295 11.84 12.41 7.65
C TYR A 295 11.21 13.18 8.83
N LEU A 296 12.00 14.06 9.45
CA LEU A 296 11.59 14.89 10.59
C LEU A 296 11.23 14.11 11.87
N GLY A 297 11.75 12.90 12.08
CA GLY A 297 11.41 12.05 13.22
C GLY A 297 10.21 11.13 12.95
N ILE A 298 9.43 11.37 11.89
CA ILE A 298 8.23 10.59 11.61
C ILE A 298 8.64 9.40 10.73
N PRO A 299 8.36 8.15 11.16
CA PRO A 299 8.53 6.99 10.29
C PRO A 299 7.77 7.21 8.99
N GLY A 300 8.50 7.27 7.90
CA GLY A 300 7.98 7.50 6.56
C GLY A 300 8.54 6.48 5.59
N LEU A 301 8.06 6.54 4.35
CA LEU A 301 8.66 5.78 3.26
C LEU A 301 9.84 6.57 2.69
N ASP A 302 10.95 5.88 2.46
CA ASP A 302 12.06 6.41 1.69
C ASP A 302 11.81 6.12 0.21
N HIS A 303 11.12 7.03 -0.47
CA HIS A 303 10.83 6.88 -1.89
C HIS A 303 12.10 6.92 -2.77
N SER A 304 13.27 7.30 -2.24
CA SER A 304 14.53 7.28 -3.00
C SER A 304 15.08 5.86 -3.20
N ARG A 305 14.62 4.88 -2.42
CA ARG A 305 15.10 3.49 -2.48
C ARG A 305 13.95 2.50 -2.43
N PHE A 306 14.05 1.47 -3.24
CA PHE A 306 13.13 0.33 -3.17
C PHE A 306 13.86 -0.95 -3.52
N GLY A 307 13.35 -2.04 -2.97
CA GLY A 307 13.89 -3.37 -3.13
C GLY A 307 12.96 -4.24 -3.96
N VAL A 308 13.54 -5.17 -4.71
CA VAL A 308 12.77 -6.17 -5.44
C VAL A 308 13.29 -7.53 -5.06
N ILE A 309 12.41 -8.46 -4.72
CA ILE A 309 12.78 -9.83 -4.36
C ILE A 309 11.87 -10.85 -5.07
N ALA A 310 12.47 -11.88 -5.67
CA ALA A 310 11.72 -12.99 -6.26
C ALA A 310 11.58 -14.15 -5.25
N LEU A 311 10.34 -14.49 -4.88
CA LEU A 311 10.02 -15.52 -3.88
C LEU A 311 8.93 -16.45 -4.40
N THR A 312 9.01 -17.74 -4.03
CA THR A 312 7.85 -18.64 -4.06
C THR A 312 6.87 -18.29 -2.93
N GLU A 313 5.63 -18.78 -2.99
CA GLU A 313 4.65 -18.57 -1.91
C GLU A 313 5.19 -18.96 -0.51
N ASN A 314 5.82 -20.13 -0.37
CA ASN A 314 6.40 -20.58 0.91
C ASN A 314 7.54 -19.68 1.39
N GLN A 315 8.28 -19.09 0.44
CA GLN A 315 9.36 -18.15 0.72
C GLN A 315 8.81 -16.78 1.15
N ALA A 316 7.73 -16.31 0.52
CA ALA A 316 7.04 -15.08 0.89
C ALA A 316 6.45 -15.18 2.30
N LYS A 317 5.75 -16.28 2.63
CA LYS A 317 5.25 -16.55 4.00
C LYS A 317 6.36 -16.48 5.04
N ALA A 318 7.52 -17.07 4.75
CA ALA A 318 8.68 -17.02 5.65
C ALA A 318 9.30 -15.62 5.75
N TYR A 319 9.31 -14.86 4.64
CA TYR A 319 9.92 -13.54 4.58
C TYR A 319 9.10 -12.47 5.29
N PHE A 320 7.81 -12.38 4.96
CA PHE A 320 6.90 -11.37 5.50
C PHE A 320 6.21 -11.81 6.81
N GLN A 321 6.40 -13.07 7.23
CA GLN A 321 5.80 -13.63 8.45
C GLN A 321 4.25 -13.58 8.44
N GLN A 322 3.64 -13.67 7.27
CA GLN A 322 2.17 -13.71 7.10
C GLN A 322 1.72 -15.08 6.63
N GLU A 323 0.50 -15.48 7.02
CA GLU A 323 -0.05 -16.80 6.71
C GLU A 323 -0.67 -16.90 5.30
N ASP A 324 -1.20 -15.79 4.77
CA ASP A 324 -1.88 -15.77 3.48
C ASP A 324 -1.07 -14.99 2.42
N PHE A 325 -0.56 -15.73 1.44
CA PHE A 325 0.03 -15.21 0.21
C PHE A 325 -0.56 -16.00 -0.96
N ARG A 326 -1.90 -16.08 -1.03
CA ARG A 326 -2.53 -16.68 -2.20
C ARG A 326 -2.29 -15.81 -3.42
N GLN A 327 -1.74 -16.42 -4.44
CA GLN A 327 -1.61 -15.83 -5.76
C GLN A 327 -2.42 -16.64 -6.73
N GLU A 328 -3.35 -15.99 -7.43
CA GLU A 328 -4.14 -16.69 -8.44
C GLU A 328 -3.26 -17.04 -9.64
N ALA A 329 -2.88 -18.31 -9.72
CA ALA A 329 -2.02 -18.83 -10.78
C ALA A 329 -2.79 -19.03 -12.10
N ARG A 330 -4.12 -19.12 -12.06
CA ARG A 330 -4.93 -19.50 -13.24
C ARG A 330 -5.10 -18.38 -14.26
N LEU A 331 -5.04 -17.11 -13.85
CA LEU A 331 -5.32 -15.94 -14.70
C LEU A 331 -4.17 -15.59 -15.66
N THR A 332 -3.62 -16.58 -16.35
CA THR A 332 -2.68 -16.37 -17.46
C THR A 332 -3.33 -15.52 -18.56
N THR A 333 -2.53 -14.82 -19.35
CA THR A 333 -3.03 -13.99 -20.46
C THR A 333 -3.89 -14.81 -21.43
N ASP A 334 -3.52 -16.06 -21.71
CA ASP A 334 -4.26 -16.91 -22.66
C ASP A 334 -5.63 -17.31 -22.06
N TYR A 335 -5.66 -17.67 -20.77
CA TYR A 335 -6.92 -17.97 -20.08
C TYR A 335 -7.83 -16.74 -19.96
N ILE A 336 -7.25 -15.54 -19.78
CA ILE A 336 -8.01 -14.29 -19.81
C ILE A 336 -8.68 -14.10 -21.19
N GLU A 337 -7.96 -14.29 -22.30
CA GLU A 337 -8.54 -14.18 -23.64
C GLU A 337 -9.63 -15.24 -23.90
N GLU A 338 -9.49 -16.46 -23.34
CA GLU A 338 -10.54 -17.48 -23.35
C GLU A 338 -11.80 -17.03 -22.59
N ILE A 339 -11.64 -16.46 -21.39
CA ILE A 339 -12.73 -15.90 -20.58
C ILE A 339 -13.44 -14.79 -21.36
N LEU A 340 -12.69 -13.85 -21.94
CA LEU A 340 -13.26 -12.73 -22.70
C LEU A 340 -14.02 -13.21 -23.94
N SER A 341 -13.49 -14.23 -24.63
CA SER A 341 -14.17 -14.87 -25.77
C SER A 341 -15.48 -15.53 -25.35
N LEU A 342 -15.49 -16.19 -24.18
CA LEU A 342 -16.70 -16.76 -23.60
C LEU A 342 -17.73 -15.68 -23.25
N TRP A 343 -17.31 -14.55 -22.67
CA TRP A 343 -18.20 -13.44 -22.31
C TRP A 343 -18.88 -12.83 -23.53
N LYS A 344 -18.16 -12.70 -24.66
CA LYS A 344 -18.76 -12.30 -25.94
C LYS A 344 -19.81 -13.32 -26.40
N LYS A 345 -19.54 -14.63 -26.26
CA LYS A 345 -20.47 -15.70 -26.66
C LYS A 345 -21.76 -15.73 -25.83
N ILE A 346 -21.68 -15.45 -24.53
CA ILE A 346 -22.87 -15.37 -23.64
C ILE A 346 -23.52 -13.99 -23.64
N GLU A 347 -23.19 -13.14 -24.62
CA GLU A 347 -23.79 -11.83 -24.80
C GLU A 347 -23.61 -10.89 -23.59
N LEU A 348 -22.53 -11.09 -22.81
CA LEU A 348 -22.24 -10.26 -21.64
C LEU A 348 -21.96 -8.80 -22.05
N PHE A 349 -21.35 -8.62 -23.22
CA PHE A 349 -20.94 -7.32 -23.77
C PHE A 349 -21.93 -6.69 -24.76
N ASN A 350 -23.14 -7.23 -24.93
CA ASN A 350 -24.06 -6.78 -25.99
C ASN A 350 -24.46 -5.30 -25.92
N HIS A 351 -24.31 -4.66 -24.76
CA HIS A 351 -24.58 -3.23 -24.57
C HIS A 351 -23.37 -2.33 -24.82
N LEU A 352 -22.16 -2.92 -24.91
CA LEU A 352 -20.92 -2.19 -25.14
C LEU A 352 -20.66 -2.02 -26.63
N THR A 353 -20.09 -0.88 -27.00
CA THR A 353 -19.56 -0.68 -28.35
C THR A 353 -18.26 -1.46 -28.53
N GLU A 354 -17.88 -1.77 -29.77
CA GLU A 354 -16.58 -2.42 -30.04
C GLU A 354 -15.40 -1.54 -29.60
N ASP A 355 -15.55 -0.20 -29.59
CA ASP A 355 -14.54 0.72 -29.05
C ASP A 355 -14.40 0.59 -27.52
N GLN A 356 -15.51 0.47 -26.79
CA GLN A 356 -15.50 0.22 -25.35
C GLN A 356 -14.85 -1.14 -25.04
N ILE A 357 -15.23 -2.19 -25.77
CA ILE A 357 -14.63 -3.53 -25.61
C ILE A 357 -13.13 -3.48 -25.87
N THR A 358 -12.71 -2.84 -26.97
CA THR A 358 -11.28 -2.71 -27.34
C THR A 358 -10.50 -1.93 -26.29
N THR A 359 -11.07 -0.83 -25.79
CA THR A 359 -10.45 -0.01 -24.72
C THR A 359 -10.30 -0.81 -23.44
N SER A 360 -11.32 -1.53 -23.01
CA SER A 360 -11.28 -2.39 -21.82
C SER A 360 -10.30 -3.56 -21.97
N GLN A 361 -10.24 -4.19 -23.14
CA GLN A 361 -9.22 -5.20 -23.43
C GLN A 361 -7.81 -4.63 -23.35
N GLN A 362 -7.60 -3.40 -23.81
CA GLN A 362 -6.32 -2.71 -23.68
C GLN A 362 -5.98 -2.42 -22.21
N LYS A 363 -6.95 -1.96 -21.41
CA LYS A 363 -6.80 -1.81 -19.94
C LYS A 363 -6.36 -3.14 -19.31
N ILE A 364 -7.08 -4.24 -19.58
CA ILE A 364 -6.75 -5.59 -19.08
C ILE A 364 -5.34 -6.03 -19.51
N ARG A 365 -4.93 -5.72 -20.74
CA ARG A 365 -3.57 -6.03 -21.22
C ARG A 365 -2.48 -5.26 -20.48
N GLN A 366 -2.79 -4.05 -20.00
CA GLN A 366 -1.90 -3.17 -19.25
C GLN A 366 -2.01 -3.34 -17.73
N SER A 367 -2.95 -4.13 -17.23
CA SER A 367 -3.12 -4.43 -15.80
C SER A 367 -2.59 -5.82 -15.44
N TYR A 368 -2.25 -6.01 -14.17
CA TYR A 368 -2.02 -7.33 -13.59
C TYR A 368 -3.24 -7.74 -12.79
N ILE A 369 -4.10 -8.48 -13.47
CA ILE A 369 -5.35 -9.03 -12.93
C ILE A 369 -4.99 -10.13 -11.93
N THR A 370 -5.32 -9.93 -10.66
CA THR A 370 -5.09 -10.91 -9.58
C THR A 370 -6.36 -11.67 -9.21
N HIS A 371 -7.53 -11.09 -9.49
CA HIS A 371 -8.82 -11.69 -9.21
C HIS A 371 -9.71 -11.71 -10.46
N PRO A 372 -10.61 -12.70 -10.59
CA PRO A 372 -11.52 -12.73 -11.72
C PRO A 372 -12.49 -11.53 -11.79
N HIS A 373 -12.81 -10.89 -10.67
CA HIS A 373 -13.68 -9.71 -10.66
C HIS A 373 -13.00 -8.47 -11.25
N ASP A 374 -11.66 -8.35 -11.15
CA ASP A 374 -10.89 -7.27 -11.80
C ASP A 374 -11.13 -7.25 -13.32
N LEU A 375 -11.32 -8.43 -13.94
CA LEU A 375 -11.65 -8.53 -15.36
C LEU A 375 -13.00 -7.90 -15.68
N LEU A 376 -13.99 -8.07 -14.79
CA LEU A 376 -15.33 -7.51 -14.98
C LEU A 376 -15.32 -5.99 -14.78
N GLN A 377 -14.59 -5.50 -13.77
CA GLN A 377 -14.47 -4.08 -13.46
C GLN A 377 -13.75 -3.27 -14.55
N ALA A 378 -12.93 -3.92 -15.38
CA ALA A 378 -12.28 -3.24 -16.51
C ALA A 378 -13.25 -2.77 -17.61
N PHE A 379 -14.50 -3.26 -17.61
CA PHE A 379 -15.53 -2.88 -18.58
C PHE A 379 -16.49 -1.85 -17.98
N ASP A 380 -16.51 -0.66 -18.59
CA ASP A 380 -17.41 0.42 -18.20
C ASP A 380 -18.88 -0.06 -18.24
N ASN A 381 -19.67 0.30 -17.22
CA ASN A 381 -21.08 -0.09 -17.10
C ASN A 381 -21.33 -1.62 -17.10
N LEU A 382 -20.34 -2.44 -16.74
CA LEU A 382 -20.56 -3.88 -16.51
C LEU A 382 -20.77 -4.18 -15.03
N VAL A 383 -19.98 -3.53 -14.17
CA VAL A 383 -20.03 -3.66 -12.71
C VAL A 383 -20.31 -2.29 -12.11
N VAL A 384 -21.21 -2.25 -11.13
CA VAL A 384 -21.40 -1.12 -10.23
C VAL A 384 -20.47 -1.32 -9.05
N THR A 385 -19.33 -0.62 -9.03
CA THR A 385 -18.41 -0.61 -7.89
C THR A 385 -19.03 0.19 -6.77
N VAL A 386 -18.93 -0.29 -5.53
CA VAL A 386 -19.58 0.37 -4.39
C VAL A 386 -18.52 0.88 -3.43
N GLU A 387 -18.41 2.20 -3.34
CA GLU A 387 -17.70 2.87 -2.26
C GLU A 387 -18.73 3.22 -1.18
N TRP A 388 -18.67 2.50 -0.06
CA TRP A 388 -19.66 2.67 1.02
C TRP A 388 -19.53 4.02 1.72
N GLU A 389 -18.35 4.63 1.67
CA GLU A 389 -18.08 5.98 2.13
C GLU A 389 -18.40 6.97 0.99
N SER A 390 -19.56 7.64 1.07
CA SER A 390 -19.97 8.55 0.01
C SER A 390 -19.36 9.93 0.19
N GLY A 391 -18.52 10.34 -0.77
CA GLY A 391 -18.11 11.74 -0.92
C GLY A 391 -19.25 12.69 -1.35
N ASN A 392 -20.38 12.14 -1.82
CA ASN A 392 -21.55 12.89 -2.26
C ASN A 392 -22.68 12.78 -1.22
N VAL A 393 -22.68 13.73 -0.27
CA VAL A 393 -23.68 13.78 0.81
C VAL A 393 -25.06 14.23 0.32
N ASP A 394 -25.15 14.96 -0.79
CA ASP A 394 -26.41 15.54 -1.24
C ASP A 394 -27.31 14.50 -1.93
N ASN A 395 -26.69 13.58 -2.69
CA ASN A 395 -27.42 12.57 -3.47
C ASN A 395 -26.88 11.13 -3.32
N PRO A 396 -26.72 10.60 -2.09
CA PRO A 396 -25.99 9.37 -1.81
C PRO A 396 -26.41 8.12 -2.59
N TYR A 397 -27.69 8.01 -2.96
CA TYR A 397 -28.21 6.82 -3.68
C TYR A 397 -28.58 7.07 -5.14
N GLN A 398 -28.60 8.33 -5.58
CA GLN A 398 -29.09 8.66 -6.91
C GLN A 398 -28.09 8.23 -7.99
N GLU A 399 -26.81 8.54 -7.80
CA GLU A 399 -25.73 8.17 -8.71
C GLU A 399 -25.61 6.64 -8.82
N LEU A 400 -25.61 5.94 -7.68
CA LEU A 400 -25.66 4.48 -7.64
C LEU A 400 -26.88 3.90 -8.38
N THR A 401 -28.04 4.54 -8.27
CA THR A 401 -29.22 4.10 -9.04
C THR A 401 -28.98 4.23 -10.54
N TYR A 402 -28.36 5.32 -11.01
CA TYR A 402 -28.01 5.49 -12.43
C TYR A 402 -26.97 4.48 -12.91
N GLU A 403 -25.97 4.17 -12.09
CA GLU A 403 -24.99 3.13 -12.40
C GLU A 403 -25.64 1.75 -12.52
N LEU A 404 -26.59 1.44 -11.63
CA LEU A 404 -27.40 0.22 -11.72
C LEU A 404 -28.26 0.19 -12.99
N VAL A 405 -28.84 1.32 -13.41
CA VAL A 405 -29.55 1.42 -14.71
C VAL A 405 -28.60 1.03 -15.84
N ALA A 406 -27.40 1.62 -15.88
CA ALA A 406 -26.42 1.35 -16.93
C ALA A 406 -25.98 -0.13 -16.93
N ALA A 407 -25.64 -0.68 -15.77
CA ALA A 407 -25.22 -2.06 -15.61
C ALA A 407 -26.33 -3.09 -15.92
N SER A 408 -27.61 -2.70 -15.79
CA SER A 408 -28.75 -3.56 -16.11
C SER A 408 -29.02 -3.76 -17.59
N ARG A 409 -28.36 -2.97 -18.46
CA ARG A 409 -28.47 -3.11 -19.93
C ARG A 409 -29.92 -2.97 -20.43
N GLY A 410 -30.67 -2.07 -19.78
CA GLY A 410 -32.08 -1.79 -20.11
C GLY A 410 -33.09 -2.72 -19.47
N ALA A 411 -32.66 -3.66 -18.61
CA ALA A 411 -33.59 -4.49 -17.84
C ALA A 411 -34.19 -3.74 -16.65
N PHE A 412 -33.44 -2.82 -16.03
CA PHE A 412 -33.90 -1.95 -14.94
C PHE A 412 -33.87 -0.49 -15.42
N VAL A 413 -35.03 0.04 -15.80
CA VAL A 413 -35.17 1.39 -16.39
C VAL A 413 -36.11 2.25 -15.55
N PRO A 414 -35.72 2.61 -14.31
CA PRO A 414 -36.49 3.51 -13.49
C PRO A 414 -36.54 4.93 -14.07
N THR A 415 -37.66 5.62 -13.86
CA THR A 415 -37.85 7.05 -14.15
C THR A 415 -38.12 7.83 -12.87
N ASP A 416 -38.15 9.16 -12.96
CA ASP A 416 -38.48 10.06 -11.85
C ASP A 416 -37.64 9.79 -10.58
N ILE A 417 -36.36 9.46 -10.77
CA ILE A 417 -35.43 9.13 -9.71
C ILE A 417 -35.20 10.38 -8.85
N SER A 418 -35.55 10.30 -7.57
CA SER A 418 -35.35 11.39 -6.62
C SER A 418 -34.75 10.88 -5.32
N ASN A 419 -33.84 11.68 -4.77
CA ASN A 419 -33.22 11.45 -3.47
C ASN A 419 -33.65 12.56 -2.49
N GLU A 420 -33.80 12.21 -1.23
CA GLU A 420 -34.02 13.17 -0.13
C GLU A 420 -32.98 12.90 0.95
N PHE A 421 -32.14 13.88 1.29
CA PHE A 421 -31.16 13.76 2.39
C PHE A 421 -31.54 14.65 3.57
N ASP A 422 -31.52 14.07 4.77
CA ASP A 422 -31.70 14.76 6.04
C ASP A 422 -30.46 14.53 6.92
N GLY A 423 -29.46 15.40 6.76
CA GLY A 423 -28.21 15.33 7.53
C GLY A 423 -28.39 15.54 9.03
N LYS A 424 -29.50 16.13 9.49
CA LYS A 424 -29.77 16.29 10.93
C LYS A 424 -30.18 14.96 11.56
N ASN A 425 -31.02 14.20 10.86
CA ASN A 425 -31.49 12.90 11.33
C ASN A 425 -30.63 11.74 10.82
N GLN A 426 -29.59 12.01 10.02
CA GLN A 426 -28.68 10.99 9.49
C GLN A 426 -29.47 9.94 8.69
N THR A 427 -30.34 10.42 7.80
CA THR A 427 -31.18 9.57 6.94
C THR A 427 -31.19 10.08 5.51
N ALA A 428 -31.30 9.16 4.56
CA ALA A 428 -31.58 9.46 3.16
C ALA A 428 -32.75 8.63 2.64
N ALA A 429 -33.45 9.09 1.62
CA ALA A 429 -34.54 8.36 0.98
C ALA A 429 -34.32 8.29 -0.53
N GLN A 430 -34.43 7.10 -1.10
CA GLN A 430 -34.45 6.91 -2.55
C GLN A 430 -35.87 6.62 -3.00
N SER A 431 -36.28 7.23 -4.10
CA SER A 431 -37.51 6.84 -4.79
C SER A 431 -37.39 6.94 -6.29
N PHE A 432 -38.18 6.13 -7.00
CA PHE A 432 -38.21 6.06 -8.46
C PHE A 432 -39.49 5.38 -8.93
N THR A 433 -39.84 5.55 -10.20
CA THR A 433 -40.97 4.90 -10.86
C THR A 433 -40.45 3.79 -11.78
N LEU A 434 -41.02 2.59 -11.73
CA LEU A 434 -40.70 1.49 -12.63
C LEU A 434 -41.98 0.77 -13.03
N ASN A 435 -42.21 0.58 -14.33
CA ASN A 435 -43.45 -0.01 -14.88
C ASN A 435 -44.72 0.63 -14.28
N ASP A 436 -44.79 1.97 -14.31
CA ASP A 436 -45.89 2.81 -13.78
C ASP A 436 -46.14 2.68 -12.27
N LYS A 437 -45.25 2.02 -11.52
CA LYS A 437 -45.34 1.90 -10.06
C LYS A 437 -44.24 2.70 -9.37
N ARG A 438 -44.61 3.52 -8.40
CA ARG A 438 -43.67 4.26 -7.55
C ARG A 438 -43.13 3.37 -6.44
N TYR A 439 -41.81 3.34 -6.30
CA TYR A 439 -41.08 2.71 -5.21
C TYR A 439 -40.37 3.79 -4.39
N SER A 440 -40.36 3.66 -3.06
CA SER A 440 -39.69 4.60 -2.16
C SER A 440 -39.26 3.89 -0.89
N ARG A 441 -38.06 4.20 -0.40
CA ARG A 441 -37.54 3.67 0.86
C ARG A 441 -36.61 4.70 1.52
N LYS A 442 -36.71 4.77 2.85
CA LYS A 442 -35.77 5.49 3.72
C LYS A 442 -34.67 4.57 4.20
N PHE A 443 -33.48 5.11 4.32
CA PHE A 443 -32.23 4.47 4.69
C PHE A 443 -31.56 5.24 5.81
N GLU A 444 -30.79 4.51 6.61
CA GLU A 444 -29.86 5.13 7.56
C GLU A 444 -28.67 5.73 6.77
N TYR A 445 -28.02 6.74 7.33
CA TYR A 445 -26.82 7.35 6.74
C TYR A 445 -25.89 7.77 7.87
N ASN A 446 -24.82 7.02 8.13
CA ASN A 446 -24.00 7.25 9.32
C ASN A 446 -22.70 7.98 8.94
N ASN A 447 -22.67 9.29 9.12
CA ASN A 447 -21.52 10.19 8.92
C ASN A 447 -20.89 10.25 7.52
N ASP A 448 -21.28 9.37 6.59
CA ASP A 448 -20.80 9.24 5.19
C ASP A 448 -21.11 7.84 4.65
N PHE A 449 -21.35 6.86 5.54
CA PHE A 449 -21.65 5.49 5.14
C PHE A 449 -23.08 5.31 4.58
N LEU A 450 -23.15 4.73 3.39
CA LEU A 450 -24.38 4.27 2.74
C LEU A 450 -24.95 3.02 3.44
N ASP A 451 -26.29 2.92 3.55
CA ASP A 451 -26.99 1.78 4.14
C ASP A 451 -26.97 0.58 3.16
N PRO A 452 -26.39 -0.58 3.54
CA PRO A 452 -26.37 -1.78 2.70
C PRO A 452 -27.76 -2.29 2.30
N LYS A 453 -28.82 -1.92 3.03
CA LYS A 453 -30.21 -2.25 2.68
C LYS A 453 -30.67 -1.62 1.36
N PHE A 454 -29.93 -0.64 0.82
CA PHE A 454 -30.19 -0.07 -0.50
C PHE A 454 -30.22 -1.14 -1.59
N PHE A 455 -29.20 -2.00 -1.69
CA PHE A 455 -29.16 -3.04 -2.72
C PHE A 455 -30.23 -4.10 -2.52
N SER A 456 -30.53 -4.46 -1.27
CA SER A 456 -31.66 -5.34 -0.97
C SER A 456 -33.00 -4.75 -1.45
N PHE A 457 -33.16 -3.43 -1.36
CA PHE A 457 -34.34 -2.75 -1.89
C PHE A 457 -34.39 -2.80 -3.42
N ILE A 458 -33.31 -2.45 -4.11
CA ILE A 458 -33.24 -2.54 -5.58
C ILE A 458 -33.52 -3.96 -6.05
N GLN A 459 -32.89 -4.97 -5.43
CA GLN A 459 -33.09 -6.36 -5.78
C GLN A 459 -34.55 -6.79 -5.62
N GLN A 460 -35.21 -6.43 -4.51
CA GLN A 460 -36.63 -6.72 -4.30
C GLN A 460 -37.53 -6.11 -5.38
N VAL A 461 -37.19 -4.91 -5.86
CA VAL A 461 -37.94 -4.25 -6.95
C VAL A 461 -37.71 -4.95 -8.27
N VAL A 462 -36.45 -5.29 -8.59
CA VAL A 462 -36.06 -6.01 -9.81
C VAL A 462 -36.73 -7.38 -9.87
N GLU A 463 -36.72 -8.17 -8.78
CA GLU A 463 -37.36 -9.49 -8.71
C GLU A 463 -38.87 -9.46 -8.96
N GLN A 464 -39.53 -8.33 -8.67
CA GLN A 464 -40.97 -8.15 -8.91
C GLN A 464 -41.30 -7.75 -10.35
N THR A 465 -40.36 -7.15 -11.08
CA THR A 465 -40.65 -6.37 -12.30
C THR A 465 -39.85 -6.79 -13.53
N VAL A 466 -38.71 -7.45 -13.33
CA VAL A 466 -37.81 -7.89 -14.38
C VAL A 466 -37.89 -9.40 -14.52
N SER A 467 -38.33 -9.87 -15.68
CA SER A 467 -38.62 -11.29 -15.93
C SER A 467 -37.38 -12.14 -16.21
N ASN A 468 -36.27 -11.53 -16.63
CA ASN A 468 -35.03 -12.22 -16.98
C ASN A 468 -33.80 -11.45 -16.52
N GLY A 469 -33.33 -11.79 -15.32
CA GLY A 469 -32.08 -11.32 -14.75
C GLY A 469 -32.23 -10.64 -13.40
N ARG A 470 -31.11 -10.52 -12.69
CA ARG A 470 -31.03 -9.85 -11.39
C ARG A 470 -29.62 -9.32 -11.15
N PHE A 471 -29.49 -8.42 -10.19
CA PHE A 471 -28.18 -8.02 -9.68
C PHE A 471 -27.62 -9.10 -8.76
N TYR A 472 -26.32 -9.34 -8.90
CA TYR A 472 -25.54 -10.26 -8.08
C TYR A 472 -24.38 -9.49 -7.45
N PRO A 473 -24.12 -9.66 -6.15
CA PRO A 473 -22.91 -9.14 -5.54
C PRO A 473 -21.69 -9.87 -6.09
N LEU A 474 -20.62 -9.10 -6.35
CA LEU A 474 -19.27 -9.59 -6.60
C LEU A 474 -18.49 -9.48 -5.30
N TYR A 475 -17.78 -10.54 -4.96
CA TYR A 475 -16.97 -10.58 -3.76
C TYR A 475 -15.49 -10.66 -4.11
N GLU A 476 -14.66 -9.97 -3.34
CA GLU A 476 -13.20 -10.15 -3.37
C GLU A 476 -12.81 -11.40 -2.58
N ASP A 477 -13.36 -11.54 -1.37
CA ASP A 477 -13.18 -12.69 -0.48
C ASP A 477 -14.55 -13.24 0.02
N SER A 478 -14.60 -13.97 1.14
CA SER A 478 -15.86 -14.54 1.63
C SER A 478 -16.86 -13.51 2.16
N GLU A 479 -16.45 -12.26 2.41
CA GLU A 479 -17.26 -11.29 3.13
C GLU A 479 -17.36 -9.90 2.46
N ASP A 480 -16.37 -9.51 1.65
CA ASP A 480 -16.30 -8.15 1.11
C ASP A 480 -16.89 -8.03 -0.30
N ILE A 481 -17.97 -7.24 -0.41
CA ILE A 481 -18.64 -6.94 -1.68
C ILE A 481 -17.90 -5.78 -2.36
N VAL A 482 -17.27 -6.06 -3.50
CA VAL A 482 -16.58 -5.06 -4.34
C VAL A 482 -17.47 -4.42 -5.39
N GLY A 483 -18.65 -4.99 -5.64
CA GLY A 483 -19.60 -4.40 -6.56
C GLY A 483 -20.80 -5.29 -6.88
N TYR A 484 -21.61 -4.85 -7.84
CA TYR A 484 -22.80 -5.56 -8.30
C TYR A 484 -22.82 -5.67 -9.83
N ILE A 485 -23.20 -6.85 -10.33
CA ILE A 485 -23.35 -7.12 -11.75
C ILE A 485 -24.77 -7.62 -12.06
N PHE A 486 -25.39 -7.10 -13.11
CA PHE A 486 -26.68 -7.60 -13.57
C PHE A 486 -26.47 -8.78 -14.52
N LEU A 487 -27.04 -9.96 -14.24
CA LEU A 487 -26.88 -11.16 -15.07
C LEU A 487 -28.22 -11.86 -15.31
N THR A 488 -28.38 -12.44 -16.49
CA THR A 488 -29.42 -13.47 -16.73
C THR A 488 -29.05 -14.77 -15.99
N ASN A 489 -30.01 -15.69 -15.86
CA ASN A 489 -29.74 -16.99 -15.24
C ASN A 489 -28.66 -17.79 -16.00
N GLU A 490 -28.67 -17.71 -17.34
CA GLU A 490 -27.67 -18.38 -18.17
C GLU A 490 -26.28 -17.77 -17.98
N GLN A 491 -26.18 -16.43 -18.05
CA GLN A 491 -24.90 -15.73 -17.83
C GLN A 491 -24.34 -16.02 -16.44
N GLN A 492 -25.20 -15.98 -15.41
CA GLN A 492 -24.81 -16.31 -14.05
C GLN A 492 -24.27 -17.74 -13.94
N HIS A 493 -24.97 -18.72 -14.51
CA HIS A 493 -24.55 -20.11 -14.45
C HIS A 493 -23.18 -20.31 -15.13
N VAL A 494 -22.99 -19.70 -16.30
CA VAL A 494 -21.72 -19.78 -17.02
C VAL A 494 -20.59 -19.12 -16.22
N LEU A 495 -20.76 -17.89 -15.73
CA LEU A 495 -19.73 -17.19 -14.96
C LEU A 495 -19.35 -17.94 -13.67
N GLN A 496 -20.34 -18.50 -12.97
CA GLN A 496 -20.09 -19.32 -11.78
C GLN A 496 -19.33 -20.60 -12.13
N SER A 497 -19.65 -21.26 -13.25
CA SER A 497 -18.96 -22.49 -13.68
C SER A 497 -17.48 -22.29 -14.00
N GLN A 498 -17.11 -21.07 -14.40
CA GLN A 498 -15.72 -20.68 -14.69
C GLN A 498 -14.97 -20.15 -13.46
N GLY A 499 -15.64 -20.06 -12.31
CA GLY A 499 -15.06 -19.46 -11.10
C GLY A 499 -14.82 -17.95 -11.23
N VAL A 500 -15.51 -17.27 -12.14
CA VAL A 500 -15.40 -15.81 -12.30
C VAL A 500 -16.15 -15.08 -11.18
N ILE A 501 -17.27 -15.66 -10.74
CA ILE A 501 -18.07 -15.13 -9.64
C ILE A 501 -18.31 -16.22 -8.60
N THR A 502 -18.26 -15.83 -7.33
CA THR A 502 -18.70 -16.66 -6.21
C THR A 502 -20.04 -16.14 -5.74
N ILE A 503 -21.03 -17.03 -5.60
CA ILE A 503 -22.33 -16.69 -5.03
C ILE A 503 -22.49 -17.49 -3.74
N LEU A 504 -22.53 -16.78 -2.62
CA LEU A 504 -22.85 -17.35 -1.32
C LEU A 504 -24.32 -17.80 -1.34
N LYS A 505 -24.57 -19.01 -0.87
CA LYS A 505 -25.90 -19.63 -0.85
C LYS A 505 -26.76 -19.14 0.30
#